data_AF-A0A1V1PMP1-F1
#
_entry.id   AF-A0A1V1PMP1-F1
#
_cell.length_a   1.000
_cell.length_b   1.000
_cell.length_c   1.000
_cell.angle_alpha   90.00
_cell.angle_beta   90.00
_cell.angle_gamma   90.00
#
_symmetry.space_group_name_H-M   'P 1'
#
loop_
_entity.id
_entity.type
_entity.pdbx_description
1 polymer ?
#
loop_
_entity_poly.entity_id
_entity_poly.type
_entity_poly.pdbx_seq_one_letter_code
_entity_poly.pdbx_strand_id
1 'polypeptide(L)'
;MSSFSWQGASGRWYEFDVARAARAWEETGGLYMFVKPHDAREFEWGGPICLLIARTEDFSRALARHDMWQAAQNLGAAEVHLLAIGDEATRQRVEQDLLKAQTPILNRNMLRRVA
;
A
#
# COMPACT_ATOMS: atom_id res chain seq x y z
N MET A 1 5.87 13.88 10.36
CA MET A 1 5.49 12.69 9.57
C MET A 1 4.60 13.18 8.45
N SER A 2 4.81 12.71 7.21
CA SER A 2 3.89 13.00 6.12
C SER A 2 2.80 11.93 6.15
N SER A 3 1.53 12.33 6.09
CA SER A 3 0.41 11.41 5.93
C SER A 3 -0.27 11.61 4.58
N PHE A 4 -0.93 10.57 4.08
CA PHE A 4 -1.71 10.63 2.85
C PHE A 4 -3.00 9.84 3.00
N SER A 5 -4.12 10.43 2.58
CA SER A 5 -5.43 9.81 2.70
C SER A 5 -5.85 9.14 1.40
N TRP A 6 -6.15 7.84 1.48
CA TRP A 6 -6.70 7.06 0.38
C TRP A 6 -8.20 6.85 0.58
N GLN A 7 -8.97 6.99 -0.50
CA GLN A 7 -10.39 6.69 -0.48
C GLN A 7 -10.64 5.21 -0.82
N GLY A 8 -11.45 4.54 -0.01
CA GLY A 8 -11.99 3.21 -0.30
C GLY A 8 -13.24 3.27 -1.16
N ALA A 9 -13.68 2.10 -1.66
CA ALA A 9 -14.83 2.00 -2.56
C ALA A 9 -16.15 2.34 -1.84
N SER A 10 -16.17 2.21 -0.52
CA SER A 10 -17.24 2.65 0.37
C SER A 10 -17.36 4.17 0.48
N GLY A 11 -16.42 4.93 -0.09
CA GLY A 11 -16.31 6.39 0.04
C GLY A 11 -15.60 6.85 1.32
N ARG A 12 -15.25 5.92 2.22
CA ARG A 12 -14.47 6.22 3.44
C ARG A 12 -13.04 6.58 3.10
N TRP A 13 -12.51 7.55 3.84
CA TRP A 13 -11.12 7.95 3.77
C TRP A 13 -10.31 7.27 4.87
N TYR A 14 -9.14 6.77 4.50
CA TYR A 14 -8.20 6.12 5.41
C TYR A 14 -6.89 6.89 5.33
N GLU A 15 -6.43 7.40 6.47
CA GLU A 15 -5.18 8.15 6.56
C GLU A 15 -4.02 7.18 6.78
N PHE A 16 -3.01 7.26 5.92
CA PHE A 16 -1.81 6.43 6.00
C PHE A 16 -0.60 7.28 6.37
N ASP A 17 0.29 6.70 7.16
CA ASP A 17 1.63 7.23 7.38
C ASP A 17 2.51 6.96 6.15
N VAL A 18 3.11 8.01 5.59
CA VAL A 18 4.02 7.91 4.46
C VAL A 18 5.45 7.71 4.98
N ALA A 19 5.99 6.53 4.74
CA ALA A 19 7.37 6.18 5.03
C ALA A 19 8.18 6.06 3.73
N ARG A 20 9.36 6.68 3.71
CA ARG A 20 10.40 6.34 2.73
C ARG A 20 11.03 5.03 3.17
N ALA A 21 11.31 4.12 2.24
CA ALA A 21 11.61 2.69 2.43
C ALA A 21 12.77 2.30 3.39
N ALA A 22 13.38 3.23 4.12
CA ALA A 22 14.52 3.05 5.00
C ALA A 22 14.21 3.41 6.48
N ARG A 23 13.06 3.02 7.01
CA ARG A 23 12.70 3.25 8.43
C ARG A 23 12.64 1.93 9.20
N ALA A 24 12.99 1.97 10.49
CA ALA A 24 12.68 0.89 11.43
C ALA A 24 11.16 0.73 11.54
N TRP A 25 10.65 -0.42 11.10
CA TRP A 25 9.23 -0.73 11.11
C TRP A 25 8.77 -1.15 12.50
N GLU A 26 7.57 -0.75 12.90
CA GLU A 26 6.99 -1.15 14.17
C GLU A 26 6.52 -2.61 14.12
N GLU A 27 6.59 -3.33 15.25
CA GLU A 27 6.07 -4.69 15.43
C GLU A 27 4.54 -4.69 15.59
N THR A 28 3.85 -3.93 14.73
CA THR A 28 2.40 -3.75 14.75
C THR A 28 1.80 -4.29 13.45
N GLY A 29 0.61 -4.87 13.54
CA GLY A 29 -0.17 -5.30 12.38
C GLY A 29 -0.87 -4.13 11.69
N GLY A 30 -1.17 -4.30 10.41
CA GLY A 30 -1.89 -3.30 9.65
C GLY A 30 -1.92 -3.57 8.15
N LEU A 31 -2.14 -2.51 7.39
CA LEU A 31 -2.04 -2.51 5.94
C LEU A 31 -0.84 -1.70 5.51
N TYR A 32 -0.17 -2.14 4.45
CA TYR A 32 0.82 -1.34 3.77
C TYR A 32 0.51 -1.29 2.27
N MET A 33 0.94 -0.19 1.65
CA MET A 33 0.87 0.00 0.23
C MET A 33 2.22 0.40 -0.34
N PHE A 34 2.52 -0.09 -1.53
CA PHE A 34 3.62 0.44 -2.33
C PHE A 34 3.08 1.46 -3.31
N VAL A 35 3.65 2.65 -3.25
CA VAL A 35 3.12 3.82 -3.93
C VAL A 35 4.20 4.43 -4.82
N LYS A 36 3.85 4.65 -6.08
CA LYS A 36 4.59 5.53 -6.98
C LYS A 36 4.16 6.97 -6.63
N PRO A 37 5.04 7.80 -6.06
CA PRO A 37 4.69 9.18 -5.77
C PRO A 37 4.35 9.91 -7.08
N HIS A 38 3.53 10.95 -6.98
CA HIS A 38 3.23 11.79 -8.13
C HIS A 38 4.52 12.49 -8.58
N ASP A 39 4.93 12.27 -9.84
CA ASP A 39 5.99 13.06 -10.46
C ASP A 39 5.33 14.24 -11.19
N ALA A 40 5.56 15.45 -10.69
CA ALA A 40 5.03 16.68 -11.30
C ALA A 40 5.53 16.91 -12.74
N ARG A 41 6.54 16.15 -13.21
CA ARG A 41 7.06 16.19 -14.59
C ARG A 41 6.32 15.25 -15.53
N GLU A 42 5.61 14.26 -15.01
CA GLU A 42 4.71 13.44 -15.79
C GLU A 42 3.37 14.18 -15.83
N PHE A 43 2.94 14.61 -17.03
CA PHE A 43 1.66 15.30 -17.27
C PHE A 43 0.43 14.42 -16.99
N GLU A 44 0.58 13.36 -16.20
CA GLU A 44 -0.50 12.51 -15.74
C GLU A 44 -1.30 13.28 -14.67
N TRP A 45 -2.51 13.68 -15.05
CA TRP A 45 -3.54 14.14 -14.13
C TRP A 45 -3.96 12.96 -13.24
N GLY A 46 -3.27 12.76 -12.15
CA GLY A 46 -3.55 11.72 -11.17
C GLY A 46 -2.63 11.89 -9.99
N GLY A 47 -3.14 11.71 -8.77
CA GLY A 47 -2.31 11.76 -7.56
C GLY A 47 -1.28 10.61 -7.52
N PRO A 48 -0.74 10.29 -6.33
CA PRO A 48 0.08 9.09 -6.18
C PRO A 48 -0.65 7.85 -6.70
N ILE A 49 0.10 6.87 -7.22
CA ILE A 49 -0.45 5.63 -7.78
C ILE A 49 -0.17 4.47 -6.83
N CYS A 50 -1.22 3.79 -6.39
CA CYS A 50 -1.11 2.60 -5.56
C CYS A 50 -0.81 1.37 -6.44
N LEU A 51 0.35 0.76 -6.23
CA LEU A 51 0.84 -0.37 -7.03
C LEU A 51 0.58 -1.72 -6.37
N LEU A 52 0.59 -1.78 -5.04
CA LEU A 52 0.30 -2.95 -4.22
C LEU A 52 -0.43 -2.53 -2.95
N ILE A 53 -1.38 -3.35 -2.49
CA ILE A 53 -1.98 -3.27 -1.15
C ILE A 53 -1.87 -4.65 -0.51
N ALA A 54 -1.40 -4.72 0.73
CA ALA A 54 -1.36 -5.98 1.46
C ALA A 54 -1.56 -5.74 2.96
N ARG A 55 -2.18 -6.72 3.61
CA ARG A 55 -2.29 -6.78 5.08
C ARG A 55 -1.17 -7.61 5.69
N THR A 56 -0.78 -7.25 6.91
CA THR A 56 0.20 -7.98 7.72
C THR A 56 -0.19 -7.96 9.20
N GLU A 57 0.26 -8.95 9.95
CA GLU A 57 0.21 -8.98 11.42
C GLU A 57 1.42 -8.27 12.05
N ASP A 58 2.47 -8.04 11.26
CA ASP A 58 3.72 -7.43 11.70
C ASP A 58 4.41 -6.74 10.50
N PHE A 59 4.55 -5.41 10.55
CA PHE A 59 5.23 -4.65 9.51
C PHE A 59 6.72 -4.97 9.41
N SER A 60 7.40 -5.22 10.53
CA SER A 60 8.82 -5.54 10.55
C SER A 60 9.12 -6.81 9.76
N ARG A 61 8.29 -7.84 9.95
CA ARG A 61 8.43 -9.11 9.24
C ARG A 61 8.04 -9.00 7.77
N ALA A 62 6.94 -8.30 7.46
CA ALA A 62 6.47 -8.18 6.09
C ALA A 62 7.40 -7.33 5.21
N LEU A 63 7.95 -6.23 5.75
CA LEU A 63 8.73 -5.28 4.96
C LEU A 63 10.23 -5.57 4.92
N ALA A 64 10.76 -6.42 5.82
CA ALA A 64 12.19 -6.75 5.85
C ALA A 64 12.69 -7.52 4.60
N ARG A 65 11.85 -8.34 3.97
CA ARG A 65 12.19 -9.13 2.78
C ARG A 65 11.01 -9.26 1.82
N HIS A 66 10.42 -8.12 1.46
CA HIS A 66 9.25 -8.15 0.59
C HIS A 66 9.66 -8.41 -0.86
N ASP A 67 9.44 -9.63 -1.37
CA ASP A 67 9.79 -10.03 -2.74
C ASP A 67 9.19 -9.10 -3.81
N MET A 68 8.02 -8.51 -3.53
CA MET A 68 7.35 -7.57 -4.45
C MET A 68 7.90 -6.14 -4.38
N TRP A 69 8.77 -5.80 -3.42
CA TRP A 69 9.33 -4.45 -3.34
C TRP A 69 10.18 -4.12 -4.58
N GLN A 70 10.97 -5.08 -5.06
CA GLN A 70 11.73 -4.90 -6.30
C GLN A 70 10.80 -4.73 -7.51
N ALA A 71 9.73 -5.53 -7.60
CA ALA A 71 8.73 -5.39 -8.66
C ALA A 71 8.00 -4.03 -8.61
N ALA A 72 7.69 -3.54 -7.40
CA ALA A 72 7.07 -2.24 -7.21
C ALA A 72 8.03 -1.09 -7.57
N GLN A 73 9.31 -1.19 -7.18
CA GLN A 73 10.34 -0.21 -7.57
C GLN A 73 10.52 -0.16 -9.09
N ASN A 74 10.47 -1.30 -9.79
CA ASN A 74 10.50 -1.33 -11.26
C ASN A 74 9.31 -0.60 -11.91
N LEU A 75 8.19 -0.49 -11.18
CA LEU A 75 7.01 0.29 -11.58
C LEU A 75 7.05 1.74 -11.06
N GLY A 76 8.14 2.16 -10.41
CA GLY A 76 8.33 3.51 -9.89
C GLY A 76 7.93 3.70 -8.43
N ALA A 77 7.65 2.64 -7.67
CA ALA A 77 7.37 2.78 -6.24
C ALA A 77 8.58 3.39 -5.51
N ALA A 78 8.33 4.44 -4.74
CA ALA A 78 9.34 5.09 -3.89
C ALA A 78 8.83 5.35 -2.46
N GLU A 79 7.54 5.16 -2.22
CA GLU A 79 6.90 5.40 -0.94
C GLU A 79 6.16 4.15 -0.45
N VAL A 80 6.17 3.97 0.87
CA VAL A 80 5.40 2.94 1.56
C VAL A 80 4.39 3.64 2.45
N HIS A 81 3.10 3.44 2.18
CA HIS A 81 2.02 4.01 2.97
C HIS A 81 1.56 2.96 3.97
N LEU A 82 1.54 3.29 5.25
CA LEU A 82 1.23 2.38 6.35
C LEU A 82 -0.04 2.79 7.08
N LEU A 83 -0.88 1.82 7.43
CA LEU A 83 -2.03 2.02 8.28
C LEU A 83 -2.02 0.94 9.36
N ALA A 84 -1.63 1.32 10.57
CA ALA A 84 -1.61 0.41 11.71
C ALA A 84 -3.03 0.08 12.18
N ILE A 85 -3.36 -1.21 12.22
CA ILE A 85 -4.65 -1.74 12.67
C ILE A 85 -4.37 -3.06 13.39
N GLY A 86 -4.61 -3.13 14.69
CA GLY A 86 -4.40 -4.36 15.46
C GLY A 86 -5.40 -5.48 15.14
N ASP A 87 -6.66 -5.12 14.86
CA ASP A 87 -7.75 -6.07 14.63
C ASP A 87 -7.76 -6.66 13.21
N GLU A 88 -7.70 -7.99 13.07
CA GLU A 88 -7.68 -8.68 11.76
C GLU A 88 -8.98 -8.48 10.98
N ALA A 89 -10.15 -8.51 11.64
CA ALA A 89 -11.42 -8.33 10.97
C ALA A 89 -11.52 -6.94 10.33
N THR A 90 -11.01 -5.92 11.03
CA THR A 90 -10.90 -4.56 10.52
C THR A 90 -9.86 -4.46 9.41
N ARG A 91 -8.70 -5.11 9.54
CA ARG A 91 -7.69 -5.16 8.46
C ARG A 91 -8.28 -5.72 7.17
N GLN A 92 -8.95 -6.87 7.25
CA GLN A 92 -9.58 -7.51 6.09
C GLN A 92 -10.64 -6.63 5.45
N ARG A 93 -11.51 -5.98 6.26
CA ARG A 93 -12.55 -5.08 5.76
C ARG A 93 -11.96 -3.88 5.02
N VAL A 94 -10.97 -3.22 5.62
CA VAL A 94 -10.32 -2.04 5.05
C VAL A 94 -9.54 -2.41 3.77
N GLU A 95 -8.85 -3.55 3.77
CA GLU A 95 -8.12 -4.04 2.60
C GLU A 95 -9.05 -4.28 1.41
N GLN A 96 -10.16 -4.99 1.61
CA GLN A 96 -11.12 -5.25 0.53
C GLN A 96 -11.71 -3.95 -0.03
N ASP A 97 -11.96 -2.97 0.82
CA ASP A 97 -12.49 -1.67 0.43
C ASP A 97 -11.50 -0.88 -0.44
N LEU A 98 -10.22 -0.90 -0.06
CA LEU A 98 -9.15 -0.22 -0.78
C LEU A 98 -8.76 -0.95 -2.07
N LEU A 99 -8.72 -2.28 -2.08
CA LEU A 99 -8.46 -3.08 -3.28
C LEU A 99 -9.50 -2.82 -4.38
N LYS A 100 -10.77 -2.67 -3.99
CA LYS A 100 -11.86 -2.33 -4.93
C LYS A 100 -11.72 -0.93 -5.49
N ALA A 101 -11.26 0.04 -4.69
CA ALA A 101 -11.11 1.43 -5.12
C ALA A 101 -9.88 1.65 -6.01
N GLN A 102 -8.74 1.12 -5.57
CA GLN A 102 -7.44 1.44 -6.17
C GLN A 102 -7.02 0.44 -7.25
N THR A 103 -7.57 -0.78 -7.22
CA THR A 103 -7.29 -1.85 -8.20
C THR A 103 -5.80 -2.05 -8.54
N PRO A 104 -4.90 -2.13 -7.53
CA PRO A 104 -3.45 -2.12 -7.72
C PRO A 104 -2.97 -3.21 -8.68
N ILE A 105 -2.10 -2.82 -9.63
CA ILE A 105 -1.64 -3.69 -10.72
C ILE A 105 -0.91 -4.94 -10.21
N LEU A 106 -0.13 -4.84 -9.13
CA LEU A 106 0.62 -5.98 -8.61
C LEU A 106 -0.32 -7.02 -7.96
N ASN A 107 -1.36 -6.60 -7.25
CA ASN A 107 -2.37 -7.53 -6.72
C ASN A 107 -3.14 -8.24 -7.84
N ARG A 108 -3.46 -7.53 -8.94
CA ARG A 108 -4.15 -8.15 -10.10
C ARG A 108 -3.27 -9.21 -10.78
N ASN A 109 -1.98 -8.93 -10.93
CA ASN A 109 -1.03 -9.86 -11.54
C ASN A 109 -0.75 -11.09 -10.65
N MET A 110 -0.76 -10.91 -9.32
CA MET A 110 -0.67 -12.04 -8.38
C MET A 110 -1.88 -12.97 -8.51
N LEU A 111 -3.10 -12.42 -8.53
CA LEU A 111 -4.32 -13.22 -8.68
C LEU A 111 -4.35 -14.02 -9.99
N ARG A 112 -3.77 -13.49 -11.07
CA ARG A 112 -3.68 -14.19 -12.37
C ARG A 112 -2.66 -15.32 -12.41
N ARG A 113 -1.66 -15.34 -11.52
CA ARG A 113 -0.64 -16.41 -11.49
C ARG A 113 -1.09 -17.65 -10.74
N VAL A 114 -2.20 -17.59 -10.00
CA VAL A 114 -2.74 -18.69 -9.19
C VAL A 114 -3.99 -19.32 -9.83
N ALA A 115 -4.46 -18.77 -10.97
CA ALA A 115 -5.65 -19.24 -11.71
C ALA A 115 -5.26 -20.12 -12.90
#